data_AF-A0A970GB00-F1
#
_entry.id   AF-A0A970GB00-F1
#
_cell.length_a   1.000
_cell.length_b   1.000
_cell.length_c   1.000
_cell.angle_alpha   90.00
_cell.angle_beta   90.00
_cell.angle_gamma   90.00
#
_symmetry.space_group_name_H-M   'P 1'
#
loop_
_entity.id
_entity.type
_entity.pdbx_description
1 polymer ?
#
loop_
_entity_poly.entity_id
_entity_poly.type
_entity_poly.pdbx_seq_one_letter_code
_entity_poly.pdbx_strand_id
1 'polypeptide(L)'
;MILRKIKCILWHIYLISEFFLVSAAIRIFSADPVLRRKRLLKNNTRISKRFIHAFNIKLTINHSENLQKLKDIPYLAVSNHTTYLDIILLSAVENFVFITSVEMRKNPFLGRITKSGGCLYTNRKRYISLPAEIEKFASAIHQGFKVV
;
A
#
# COMPACT_ATOMS: atom_id res chain seq x y z
N MET A 1 -23.77 -19.37 -15.22
CA MET A 1 -22.38 -18.85 -15.38
C MET A 1 -22.31 -17.32 -15.40
N ILE A 2 -23.17 -16.64 -16.16
CA ILE A 2 -23.17 -15.17 -16.31
C ILE A 2 -23.40 -14.42 -14.98
N LEU A 3 -24.40 -14.84 -14.19
CA LEU A 3 -24.74 -14.19 -12.91
C LEU A 3 -23.58 -14.21 -11.90
N ARG A 4 -22.78 -15.29 -11.88
CA ARG A 4 -21.57 -15.40 -11.04
C ARG A 4 -20.50 -14.40 -11.47
N LYS A 5 -20.27 -14.25 -12.77
CA LYS A 5 -19.32 -13.26 -13.32
C LYS A 5 -19.76 -11.83 -12.99
N ILE A 6 -21.05 -11.52 -13.15
CA ILE A 6 -21.61 -10.21 -12.79
C ILE A 6 -21.42 -9.91 -11.30
N LYS A 7 -21.79 -10.85 -10.42
CA LYS A 7 -21.58 -10.70 -8.97
C LYS A 7 -20.11 -10.46 -8.63
N CYS A 8 -19.20 -11.17 -9.28
CA CYS A 8 -17.76 -10.97 -9.11
C CYS A 8 -17.31 -9.56 -9.52
N ILE A 9 -17.72 -9.08 -10.70
CA ILE A 9 -17.37 -7.74 -11.18
C ILE A 9 -17.93 -6.66 -10.24
N LEU A 10 -19.21 -6.76 -9.85
CA LEU A 10 -19.83 -5.83 -8.92
C LEU A 10 -19.10 -5.79 -7.58
N TRP A 11 -18.65 -6.94 -7.09
CA TRP A 11 -17.84 -7.02 -5.87
C TRP A 11 -16.53 -6.25 -6.02
N HIS A 12 -15.80 -6.42 -7.13
CA HIS A 12 -14.56 -5.69 -7.37
C HIS A 12 -14.79 -4.17 -7.48
N ILE A 13 -15.82 -3.76 -8.21
CA ILE A 13 -16.22 -2.34 -8.34
C ILE A 13 -16.53 -1.75 -6.96
N TYR A 14 -17.26 -2.49 -6.12
CA TYR A 14 -17.57 -2.09 -4.76
C TYR A 14 -16.30 -1.91 -3.93
N LEU A 15 -15.34 -2.85 -3.98
CA LEU A 15 -14.08 -2.74 -3.24
C LEU A 15 -13.24 -1.53 -3.68
N ILE A 16 -13.15 -1.29 -5.00
CA ILE A 16 -12.44 -0.12 -5.54
C ILE A 16 -13.12 1.17 -5.08
N SER A 17 -14.44 1.24 -5.18
CA SER A 17 -15.22 2.41 -4.75
C SER A 17 -15.04 2.68 -3.26
N GLU A 18 -15.15 1.66 -2.42
CA GLU A 18 -14.97 1.76 -0.98
C GLU A 18 -13.55 2.25 -0.63
N PHE A 19 -12.52 1.70 -1.29
CA PHE A 19 -11.13 2.15 -1.10
C PHE A 19 -11.00 3.65 -1.32
N PHE A 20 -11.55 4.18 -2.42
CA PHE A 20 -11.46 5.60 -2.74
C PHE A 20 -12.31 6.47 -1.81
N LEU A 21 -13.53 6.06 -1.47
CA LEU A 21 -14.42 6.80 -0.56
C LEU A 21 -13.80 6.94 0.83
N VAL A 22 -13.32 5.83 1.40
CA VAL A 22 -12.66 5.85 2.71
C VAL A 22 -11.37 6.65 2.67
N SER A 23 -10.58 6.53 1.60
CA SER A 23 -9.35 7.33 1.45
C SER A 23 -9.63 8.83 1.33
N ALA A 24 -10.72 9.21 0.65
CA ALA A 24 -11.16 10.60 0.56
C ALA A 24 -11.59 11.13 1.93
N ALA A 25 -12.41 10.38 2.67
CA ALA A 25 -12.82 10.72 4.03
C ALA A 25 -11.60 10.89 4.95
N ILE A 26 -10.64 9.95 4.93
CA ILE A 26 -9.40 10.04 5.71
C ILE A 26 -8.64 11.35 5.40
N ARG A 27 -8.58 11.77 4.13
CA ARG A 27 -7.89 13.01 3.74
C ARG A 27 -8.59 14.26 4.25
N ILE A 28 -9.92 14.25 4.31
CA ILE A 28 -10.72 15.37 4.80
C ILE A 28 -10.62 15.47 6.33
N PHE A 29 -10.70 14.34 7.05
CA PHE A 29 -10.77 14.31 8.51
C PHE A 29 -9.42 14.12 9.23
N SER A 30 -8.30 14.10 8.51
CA SER A 30 -6.96 13.93 9.11
C SER A 30 -6.03 15.05 8.67
N ALA A 31 -5.93 16.10 9.49
CA ALA A 31 -5.04 17.23 9.25
C ALA A 31 -3.56 16.84 9.39
N ASP A 32 -3.21 16.07 10.43
CA ASP A 32 -1.84 15.59 10.64
C ASP A 32 -1.42 14.61 9.51
N PRO A 33 -0.35 14.93 8.75
CA PRO A 33 0.14 14.08 7.66
C PRO A 33 0.58 12.69 8.13
N VAL A 34 1.12 12.55 9.34
CA VAL A 34 1.62 11.26 9.86
C VAL A 34 0.43 10.36 10.20
N LEU A 35 -0.51 10.86 11.01
CA LEU A 35 -1.75 10.14 11.32
C LEU A 35 -2.56 9.82 10.05
N ARG A 36 -2.64 10.75 9.10
CA ARG A 36 -3.30 10.54 7.81
C ARG A 36 -2.67 9.36 7.06
N ARG A 37 -1.34 9.32 6.94
CA ARG A 37 -0.67 8.18 6.30
C ARG A 37 -0.96 6.89 7.04
N LYS A 38 -0.85 6.85 8.38
CA LYS A 38 -1.19 5.67 9.19
C LYS A 38 -2.61 5.15 8.89
N ARG A 39 -3.59 6.04 8.80
CA ARG A 39 -4.99 5.70 8.47
C ARG A 39 -5.14 5.18 7.03
N LEU A 40 -4.47 5.80 6.05
CA LEU A 40 -4.48 5.34 4.66
C LEU A 40 -3.89 3.94 4.51
N LEU A 41 -2.79 3.65 5.21
CA LEU A 41 -2.16 2.33 5.23
C LEU A 41 -3.10 1.28 5.82
N LYS A 42 -3.76 1.58 6.95
CA LYS A 42 -4.78 0.69 7.53
C LYS A 42 -5.93 0.41 6.56
N ASN A 43 -6.41 1.42 5.83
CA ASN A 43 -7.42 1.23 4.80
C ASN A 43 -6.91 0.34 3.65
N ASN A 44 -5.67 0.57 3.21
CA ASN A 44 -5.02 -0.23 2.17
C ASN A 44 -4.90 -1.70 2.57
N THR A 45 -4.42 -1.99 3.79
CA THR A 45 -4.34 -3.36 4.31
C THR A 45 -5.71 -4.02 4.42
N ARG A 46 -6.72 -3.30 4.92
CA ARG A 46 -8.10 -3.79 5.01
C ARG A 46 -8.64 -4.17 3.63
N ILE A 47 -8.50 -3.29 2.64
CA ILE A 47 -8.96 -3.51 1.27
C ILE A 47 -8.20 -4.65 0.60
N SER A 48 -6.87 -4.71 0.75
CA SER A 48 -6.05 -5.77 0.17
C SER A 48 -6.41 -7.16 0.71
N LYS A 49 -6.69 -7.28 2.01
CA LYS A 49 -7.23 -8.53 2.58
C LYS A 49 -8.52 -8.95 1.89
N ARG A 50 -9.42 -8.01 1.56
CA ARG A 50 -10.66 -8.31 0.82
C ARG A 50 -10.40 -8.68 -0.64
N PHE A 51 -9.41 -8.06 -1.29
CA PHE A 51 -9.01 -8.42 -2.65
C PHE A 51 -8.38 -9.82 -2.73
N ILE A 52 -7.63 -10.26 -1.73
CA ILE A 52 -7.15 -11.65 -1.66
C ILE A 52 -8.32 -12.63 -1.75
N HIS A 53 -9.40 -12.38 -1.02
CA HIS A 53 -10.61 -13.20 -1.09
C HIS A 53 -11.33 -13.05 -2.44
N ALA A 54 -11.41 -11.83 -2.97
CA ALA A 54 -12.05 -11.56 -4.27
C ALA A 54 -11.34 -12.29 -5.44
N PHE A 55 -10.02 -12.40 -5.36
CA PHE A 55 -9.19 -13.14 -6.32
C PHE A 55 -9.05 -14.62 -5.99
N ASN A 56 -9.69 -15.11 -4.92
CA ASN A 56 -9.60 -16.50 -4.47
C ASN A 56 -8.15 -16.96 -4.24
N ILE A 57 -7.33 -16.08 -3.65
CA ILE A 57 -5.93 -16.34 -3.33
C ILE A 57 -5.84 -16.90 -1.91
N LYS A 58 -5.15 -18.04 -1.76
CA LYS A 58 -4.73 -18.56 -0.46
C LYS A 58 -3.31 -18.08 -0.15
N LEU A 59 -3.20 -17.04 0.68
CA LEU A 59 -1.91 -16.52 1.14
C LEU A 59 -1.39 -17.34 2.33
N THR A 60 -0.19 -17.90 2.20
CA THR A 60 0.51 -18.60 3.28
C THR A 60 1.77 -17.83 3.65
N ILE A 61 1.97 -17.58 4.95
CA ILE A 61 3.14 -16.87 5.47
C ILE A 61 3.94 -17.84 6.31
N ASN A 62 5.11 -18.23 5.81
CA ASN A 62 6.05 -19.02 6.58
C ASN A 62 6.79 -18.10 7.57
N HIS A 63 7.11 -18.62 8.75
CA HIS A 63 7.81 -17.88 9.81
C HIS A 63 7.10 -16.59 10.27
N SER A 64 5.77 -16.64 10.40
CA SER A 64 4.95 -15.50 10.81
C SER A 64 5.32 -14.94 12.20
N GLU A 65 5.94 -15.75 13.06
CA GLU A 65 6.48 -15.36 14.35
C GLU A 65 7.52 -14.24 14.24
N ASN A 66 8.29 -14.18 13.14
CA ASN A 66 9.26 -13.10 12.92
C ASN A 66 8.56 -11.76 12.66
N LEU A 67 7.44 -11.78 11.95
CA LEU A 67 6.62 -10.57 11.74
C LEU A 67 5.97 -10.11 13.06
N GLN A 68 5.54 -11.04 13.91
CA GLN A 68 4.97 -10.70 15.22
C GLN A 68 6.00 -10.01 16.12
N LYS A 69 7.26 -10.48 16.14
CA LYS A 69 8.36 -9.83 16.87
C LYS A 69 8.62 -8.39 16.38
N LEU A 70 8.36 -8.10 15.11
CA LEU A 70 8.54 -6.79 14.48
C LEU A 70 7.27 -5.94 14.47
N LYS A 71 6.20 -6.35 15.15
CA LYS A 71 4.87 -5.71 15.05
C LYS A 71 4.92 -4.21 15.36
N ASP A 72 5.64 -3.82 16.41
CA ASP A 72 5.74 -2.43 16.89
C ASP A 72 7.07 -1.77 16.52
N ILE A 73 7.88 -2.43 15.68
CA ILE A 73 9.19 -1.96 15.24
C ILE A 73 9.06 -1.46 13.78
N PRO A 74 9.50 -0.23 13.46
CA PRO A 74 9.60 0.20 12.07
C PRO A 74 10.81 -0.46 11.39
N TYR A 75 10.66 -0.89 10.15
CA TYR A 75 11.72 -1.56 9.39
C TYR A 75 11.56 -1.31 7.89
N LEU A 76 12.66 -1.54 7.17
CA LEU A 76 12.67 -1.68 5.72
C LEU A 76 12.48 -3.16 5.38
N ALA A 77 11.37 -3.50 4.73
CA ALA A 77 11.18 -4.81 4.13
C ALA A 77 11.84 -4.82 2.75
N VAL A 78 12.53 -5.92 2.43
CA VAL A 78 13.11 -6.15 1.12
C VAL A 78 12.55 -7.44 0.57
N SER A 79 11.97 -7.38 -0.63
CA SER A 79 11.46 -8.55 -1.33
C SER A 79 11.89 -8.52 -2.79
N ASN A 80 11.84 -9.68 -3.43
CA ASN A 80 11.76 -9.74 -4.89
C ASN A 80 10.47 -9.05 -5.36
N HIS A 81 10.47 -8.57 -6.60
CA HIS A 81 9.29 -8.01 -7.27
C HIS A 81 9.09 -8.71 -8.62
N THR A 82 8.04 -9.50 -8.73
CA THR A 82 7.74 -10.32 -9.90
C THR A 82 6.46 -9.88 -10.59
N THR A 83 5.47 -9.36 -9.84
CA THR A 83 4.16 -9.02 -10.39
C THR A 83 3.51 -7.84 -9.68
N TYR A 84 2.50 -7.24 -10.31
CA TYR A 84 1.66 -6.25 -9.64
C TYR A 84 0.86 -6.82 -8.46
N LEU A 85 0.68 -8.15 -8.40
CA LEU A 85 -0.03 -8.80 -7.30
C LEU A 85 0.75 -8.68 -5.98
N ASP A 86 2.07 -8.55 -6.05
CA ASP A 86 2.97 -8.39 -4.89
C ASP A 86 2.49 -7.25 -3.97
N ILE A 87 2.03 -6.15 -4.55
CA ILE A 87 1.56 -4.97 -3.81
C ILE A 87 0.32 -5.33 -2.97
N ILE A 88 -0.60 -6.12 -3.52
CA ILE A 88 -1.83 -6.54 -2.82
C ILE A 88 -1.47 -7.52 -1.71
N LEU A 89 -0.62 -8.50 -2.01
CA LEU A 89 -0.20 -9.52 -1.03
C LEU A 89 0.53 -8.86 0.15
N LEU A 90 1.56 -8.06 -0.11
CA LEU A 90 2.34 -7.36 0.92
C LEU A 90 1.46 -6.40 1.72
N SER A 91 0.57 -5.64 1.07
CA SER A 91 -0.36 -4.75 1.76
C SER A 91 -1.31 -5.51 2.68
N ALA A 92 -1.72 -6.74 2.31
CA ALA A 92 -2.58 -7.55 3.16
C ALA A 92 -1.85 -8.15 4.37
N VAL A 93 -0.52 -8.32 4.28
CA VAL A 93 0.32 -8.80 5.38
C VAL A 93 0.48 -7.69 6.44
N GLU A 94 0.88 -6.49 6.02
CA GLU A 94 1.24 -5.42 6.95
C GLU A 94 0.95 -4.02 6.38
N ASN A 95 0.93 -3.00 7.25
CA ASN A 95 0.67 -1.61 6.88
C ASN A 95 1.88 -0.94 6.21
N PHE A 96 2.35 -1.50 5.09
CA PHE A 96 3.55 -1.04 4.41
C PHE A 96 3.37 0.26 3.63
N VAL A 97 4.33 1.17 3.78
CA VAL A 97 4.54 2.32 2.90
C VAL A 97 5.37 1.87 1.71
N PHE A 98 4.74 1.78 0.54
CA PHE A 98 5.43 1.40 -0.69
C PHE A 98 6.22 2.58 -1.28
N ILE A 99 7.40 2.30 -1.82
CA ILE A 99 8.17 3.24 -2.64
C ILE A 99 7.83 3.05 -4.13
N THR A 100 7.45 4.12 -4.81
CA THR A 100 7.17 4.08 -6.25
C THR A 100 7.73 5.31 -6.98
N SER A 101 7.61 5.36 -8.30
CA SER A 101 8.19 6.46 -9.07
C SER A 101 7.28 7.70 -9.11
N VAL A 102 7.89 8.87 -9.29
CA VAL A 102 7.15 10.11 -9.55
C VAL A 102 6.33 10.04 -10.84
N GLU A 103 6.73 9.23 -11.81
CA GLU A 103 5.96 8.94 -13.02
C GLU A 103 4.67 8.18 -12.67
N MET A 104 4.77 7.16 -11.81
CA MET A 104 3.59 6.42 -11.33
C MET A 104 2.61 7.34 -10.61
N ARG A 105 3.11 8.31 -9.82
CA ARG A 105 2.28 9.34 -9.16
C ARG A 105 1.47 10.18 -10.15
N LYS A 106 2.00 10.41 -11.36
CA LYS A 106 1.39 11.25 -12.40
C LYS A 106 0.39 10.48 -13.26
N ASN A 107 0.38 9.15 -13.22
CA ASN A 107 -0.61 8.35 -13.93
C ASN A 107 -2.04 8.72 -13.46
N PRO A 108 -3.02 8.95 -14.35
CA PRO A 108 -4.36 9.40 -13.99
C PRO A 108 -5.09 8.50 -12.99
N PHE A 109 -4.91 7.17 -13.12
CA PHE A 109 -5.59 6.19 -12.30
C PHE A 109 -4.68 5.63 -11.21
N LEU A 110 -3.56 5.02 -11.60
CA LEU A 110 -2.61 4.41 -10.66
C LEU A 110 -1.97 5.46 -9.73
N GLY A 111 -1.81 6.70 -10.20
CA GLY A 111 -1.33 7.80 -9.37
C GLY A 111 -2.31 8.16 -8.24
N ARG A 112 -3.62 7.99 -8.44
CA ARG A 112 -4.61 8.15 -7.36
C ARG A 112 -4.52 7.01 -6.36
N ILE A 113 -4.35 5.77 -6.84
CA ILE A 113 -4.16 4.59 -5.99
C ILE A 113 -2.94 4.76 -5.09
N THR A 114 -1.77 5.07 -5.65
CA THR A 114 -0.54 5.23 -4.86
C THR A 114 -0.62 6.37 -3.84
N LYS A 115 -1.26 7.49 -4.19
CA LYS A 115 -1.51 8.59 -3.22
C LYS A 115 -2.46 8.15 -2.11
N SER A 116 -3.46 7.32 -2.42
CA SER A 116 -4.44 6.82 -1.45
C SER A 116 -3.88 5.66 -0.62
N GLY A 117 -2.91 4.92 -1.15
CA GLY A 117 -2.14 3.90 -0.44
C GLY A 117 -1.03 4.46 0.45
N GLY A 118 -0.80 5.79 0.45
CA GLY A 118 0.18 6.43 1.33
C GLY A 118 1.64 6.31 0.87
N CYS A 119 1.89 5.97 -0.40
CA CYS A 119 3.21 5.69 -0.95
C CYS A 119 4.21 6.86 -0.82
N LEU A 120 5.49 6.51 -0.82
CA LEU A 120 6.61 7.41 -1.03
C LEU A 120 7.04 7.39 -2.50
N TYR A 121 7.73 8.45 -2.92
CA TYR A 121 8.07 8.66 -4.33
C TYR A 121 9.57 8.93 -4.52
N THR A 122 10.17 8.22 -5.47
CA THR A 122 11.56 8.36 -5.96
C THR A 122 11.59 8.94 -7.38
N ASN A 123 12.62 9.74 -7.70
CA ASN A 123 12.91 10.20 -9.06
C ASN A 123 14.10 9.43 -9.65
N ARG A 124 13.81 8.31 -10.31
CA ARG A 124 14.81 7.39 -10.87
C ARG A 124 15.63 7.97 -12.03
N LYS A 125 15.22 9.12 -12.59
CA LYS A 125 15.91 9.77 -13.72
C LYS A 125 16.97 10.78 -13.27
N ARG A 126 17.05 11.10 -11.98
CA ARG A 126 18.03 12.05 -11.43
C ARG A 126 18.80 11.42 -10.27
N TYR A 127 19.85 10.66 -10.60
CA TYR A 127 20.69 9.97 -9.61
C TYR A 127 21.38 10.90 -8.60
N ILE A 128 21.55 12.18 -8.93
CA ILE A 128 22.14 13.21 -8.06
C ILE A 128 21.32 13.37 -6.75
N SER A 129 20.03 13.01 -6.73
CA SER A 129 19.19 13.10 -5.51
C SER A 129 19.18 11.85 -4.64
N LEU A 130 19.97 10.81 -4.93
CA LEU A 130 19.88 9.53 -4.23
C LEU A 130 20.10 9.63 -2.70
N PRO A 131 21.10 10.38 -2.17
CA PRO A 131 21.25 10.55 -0.73
C PRO A 131 20.02 11.20 -0.08
N ALA A 132 19.46 12.23 -0.71
CA ALA A 132 18.26 12.91 -0.21
C ALA A 132 17.02 12.01 -0.24
N GLU A 133 16.93 11.09 -1.21
CA GLU A 133 15.85 10.11 -1.27
C GLU A 133 15.99 9.02 -0.20
N ILE A 134 17.22 8.55 0.06
CA ILE A 134 17.52 7.63 1.15
C ILE A 134 17.10 8.28 2.48
N GLU A 135 17.52 9.53 2.73
CA GLU A 135 17.13 10.28 3.93
C GLU A 135 15.62 10.42 4.08
N LYS A 136 14.90 10.67 2.98
CA LYS A 136 13.44 10.72 2.98
C LYS A 136 12.80 9.39 3.39
N PHE A 137 13.34 8.26 2.92
CA PHE A 137 12.81 6.94 3.28
C PHE A 137 13.19 6.55 4.71
N ALA A 138 14.42 6.84 5.13
CA ALA A 138 14.88 6.68 6.50
C ALA A 138 14.02 7.51 7.47
N SER A 139 13.71 8.76 7.14
CA SER A 139 12.81 9.61 7.93
C SER A 139 11.42 8.99 8.12
N ALA A 140 10.87 8.33 7.09
CA ALA A 140 9.61 7.62 7.24
C ALA A 140 9.72 6.44 8.22
N ILE A 141 10.82 5.68 8.18
CA ILE A 141 11.08 4.60 9.14
C ILE A 141 11.20 5.18 10.55
N HIS A 142 11.96 6.26 10.74
CA HIS A 142 12.07 6.96 12.03
C HIS A 142 10.74 7.53 12.55
N GLN A 143 9.79 7.87 11.67
CA GLN A 143 8.43 8.26 12.03
C GLN A 143 7.53 7.07 12.45
N GLY A 144 8.07 5.85 12.47
CA GLY A 144 7.36 4.63 12.85
C GLY A 144 6.64 3.93 11.70
N PHE A 145 7.02 4.19 10.45
CA PHE A 145 6.46 3.48 9.30
C PHE A 145 7.29 2.24 8.94
N LYS A 146 6.62 1.19 8.48
CA LYS A 146 7.25 0.04 7.82
C LYS A 146 7.28 0.33 6.33
N VAL A 147 8.44 0.27 5.69
CA VAL A 147 8.64 0.67 4.29
C VAL A 147 8.98 -0.55 3.45
N VAL A 148 8.53 -0.59 2.19
CA VAL A 148 8.83 -1.66 1.22
C VAL A 148 8.98 -1.11 -0.20
#